data_AF-A0A349HE16-F1
#
_entry.id   AF-A0A349HE16-F1
#
_cell.length_a   1.000
_cell.length_b   1.000
_cell.length_c   1.000
_cell.angle_alpha   90.00
_cell.angle_beta   90.00
_cell.angle_gamma   90.00
#
_symmetry.space_group_name_H-M   'P 1'
#
loop_
_entity.id
_entity.type
_entity.pdbx_description
1 polymer ?
#
loop_
_entity_poly.entity_id
_entity_poly.type
_entity_poly.pdbx_seq_one_letter_code
_entity_poly.pdbx_strand_id
1 'polypeptide(L)'
;MDRSKISTGHHYLAPPVAAPSSELLFGRLGAYWQTLGVTDPAQVQALTEQVLRRAAELPETPALDPLARALMVCGDLLDEWLARVLELPRPSRQLAAARAALLSGVAPDWPKALFAPPGEAMDHLLDTLRVAIAEPTPPPIASAMPTQRIRSFSLLGLLRVLWRKLFGG
;
A
#
# COMPACT_ATOMS: atom_id res chain seq x y z
N MET A 1 -31.37 -39.23 24.90
CA MET A 1 -32.08 -38.07 24.32
C MET A 1 -31.01 -37.12 23.82
N ASP A 2 -30.69 -37.22 22.54
CA ASP A 2 -29.59 -36.53 21.84
C ASP A 2 -30.00 -35.12 21.43
N ARG A 3 -29.30 -34.09 21.95
CA ARG A 3 -29.44 -32.70 21.49
C ARG A 3 -28.15 -31.91 21.71
N SER A 4 -27.19 -32.01 20.79
CA SER A 4 -26.21 -30.94 20.54
C SER A 4 -25.26 -31.27 19.39
N LYS A 5 -25.81 -31.50 18.19
CA LYS A 5 -25.08 -31.21 16.94
C LYS A 5 -25.64 -29.90 16.38
N ILE A 6 -25.12 -28.78 16.85
CA ILE A 6 -25.30 -27.49 16.16
C ILE A 6 -24.10 -27.37 15.23
N SER A 7 -24.26 -27.88 14.01
CA SER A 7 -23.35 -27.62 12.91
C SER A 7 -23.67 -26.22 12.40
N THR A 8 -22.93 -25.22 12.85
CA THR A 8 -22.95 -23.89 12.25
C THR A 8 -22.28 -23.96 10.87
N GLY A 9 -23.08 -23.73 9.84
CA GLY A 9 -22.65 -23.69 8.45
C GLY A 9 -21.51 -22.70 8.19
N HIS A 10 -20.66 -23.11 7.25
CA HIS A 10 -19.46 -22.43 6.76
C HIS A 10 -19.66 -20.93 6.48
N HIS A 11 -18.87 -20.09 7.15
CA HIS A 11 -18.68 -18.70 6.74
C HIS A 11 -17.57 -18.64 5.68
N TYR A 12 -17.89 -17.98 4.57
CA TYR A 12 -17.18 -17.74 3.31
C TYR A 12 -15.76 -17.12 3.38
N LEU A 13 -14.93 -17.51 4.33
CA LEU A 13 -13.51 -17.15 4.28
C LEU A 13 -12.80 -18.15 3.38
N ALA A 14 -12.23 -17.66 2.28
CA ALA A 14 -11.23 -18.43 1.55
C ALA A 14 -10.22 -18.99 2.57
N PRO A 15 -9.78 -20.25 2.43
CA PRO A 15 -8.78 -20.80 3.33
C PRO A 15 -7.59 -19.82 3.39
N PRO A 16 -6.99 -19.60 4.57
CA PRO A 16 -5.83 -18.73 4.68
C PRO A 16 -4.82 -19.18 3.63
N VAL A 17 -4.54 -18.29 2.67
CA VAL A 17 -3.54 -18.56 1.64
C VAL A 17 -2.27 -18.93 2.39
N ALA A 18 -1.74 -20.12 2.13
CA ALA A 18 -0.51 -20.56 2.76
C ALA A 18 0.52 -19.45 2.60
N ALA A 19 1.17 -19.07 3.69
CA ALA A 19 2.18 -18.02 3.68
C ALA A 19 3.15 -18.30 2.51
N PRO A 20 3.38 -17.32 1.61
CA PRO A 20 4.31 -17.51 0.51
C PRO A 20 5.68 -17.92 1.05
N SER A 21 6.38 -18.81 0.34
CA SER A 21 7.73 -19.19 0.72
C SER A 21 8.64 -17.97 0.78
N SER A 22 9.66 -18.01 1.65
CA SER A 22 10.63 -16.92 1.83
C SER A 22 11.28 -16.50 0.50
N GLU A 23 11.56 -17.46 -0.38
CA GLU A 23 12.09 -17.20 -1.73
C GLU A 23 11.11 -16.43 -2.62
N LEU A 24 9.82 -16.77 -2.58
CA LEU A 24 8.79 -16.06 -3.33
C LEU A 24 8.60 -14.63 -2.81
N LEU A 25 8.67 -14.44 -1.49
CA LEU A 25 8.63 -13.11 -0.88
C LEU A 25 9.84 -12.27 -1.30
N PHE A 26 11.03 -12.86 -1.25
CA PHE A 26 12.27 -12.20 -1.67
C PHE A 26 12.19 -11.76 -3.13
N GLY A 27 11.77 -12.67 -4.03
CA GLY A 27 11.61 -12.34 -5.46
C GLY A 27 10.58 -11.23 -5.71
N ARG A 28 9.45 -11.25 -4.99
CA ARG A 28 8.41 -10.21 -5.11
C ARG A 28 8.88 -8.84 -4.61
N LEU A 29 9.60 -8.80 -3.49
CA LEU A 29 10.19 -7.56 -2.97
C LEU A 29 11.29 -7.04 -3.90
N GLY A 30 12.11 -7.94 -4.45
CA GLY A 30 13.13 -7.57 -5.44
C GLY A 30 12.50 -6.92 -6.68
N ALA A 31 11.46 -7.53 -7.23
CA ALA A 31 10.70 -6.96 -8.34
C ALA A 31 10.07 -5.61 -7.98
N TYR A 32 9.53 -5.49 -6.76
CA TYR A 32 8.99 -4.22 -6.27
C TYR A 32 10.05 -3.10 -6.27
N TRP A 33 11.24 -3.34 -5.71
CA TRP A 33 12.32 -2.36 -5.73
C TRP A 33 12.75 -1.96 -7.14
N GLN A 34 12.81 -2.92 -8.06
CA GLN A 34 13.11 -2.65 -9.47
C GLN A 34 12.03 -1.79 -10.12
N THR A 35 10.75 -2.00 -9.83
CA THR A 35 9.67 -1.14 -10.34
C THR A 35 9.76 0.29 -9.81
N LEU A 36 10.36 0.49 -8.63
CA LEU A 36 10.64 1.81 -8.09
C LEU A 36 11.92 2.45 -8.63
N GLY A 37 12.64 1.77 -9.53
CA GLY A 37 13.84 2.26 -10.21
C GLY A 37 15.16 1.89 -9.53
N VAL A 38 15.17 1.01 -8.53
CA VAL A 38 16.41 0.51 -7.93
C VAL A 38 17.04 -0.50 -8.90
N THR A 39 18.10 -0.11 -9.59
CA THR A 39 18.70 -0.91 -10.68
C THR A 39 19.88 -1.78 -10.26
N ASP A 40 20.56 -1.46 -9.16
CA ASP A 40 21.71 -2.23 -8.69
C ASP A 40 21.24 -3.51 -7.96
N PRO A 41 21.58 -4.71 -8.43
CA PRO A 41 21.17 -5.96 -7.81
C PRO A 41 21.66 -6.11 -6.37
N ALA A 42 22.83 -5.57 -6.02
CA ALA A 42 23.34 -5.62 -4.65
C ALA A 42 22.49 -4.77 -3.70
N GLN A 43 22.03 -3.59 -4.16
CA GLN A 43 21.13 -2.73 -3.40
C GLN A 43 19.74 -3.36 -3.24
N VAL A 44 19.20 -3.94 -4.31
CA VAL A 44 17.91 -4.66 -4.26
C VAL A 44 17.96 -5.78 -3.21
N GLN A 45 19.05 -6.55 -3.19
CA GLN A 45 19.27 -7.59 -2.19
C GLN A 45 19.33 -7.01 -0.77
N ALA A 46 20.17 -6.00 -0.53
CA ALA A 46 20.35 -5.41 0.79
C ALA A 46 19.05 -4.82 1.35
N LEU A 47 18.28 -4.09 0.52
CA LEU A 47 16.99 -3.54 0.90
C LEU A 47 15.97 -4.64 1.20
N THR A 48 15.93 -5.69 0.37
CA THR A 48 15.03 -6.82 0.58
C THR A 48 15.33 -7.55 1.89
N GLU A 49 16.60 -7.82 2.17
CA GLU A 49 17.04 -8.44 3.43
C GLU A 49 16.70 -7.56 4.64
N GLN A 50 16.92 -6.25 4.54
CA GLN A 50 16.58 -5.31 5.60
C GLN A 50 15.07 -5.28 5.89
N VAL A 51 14.24 -5.25 4.84
CA VAL A 51 12.78 -5.29 4.96
C VAL A 51 12.33 -6.59 5.62
N LEU A 52 12.82 -7.74 5.15
CA LEU A 52 12.43 -9.03 5.71
C LEU A 52 12.87 -9.20 7.16
N ARG A 53 14.06 -8.72 7.51
CA ARG A 53 14.55 -8.73 8.91
C ARG A 53 13.66 -7.92 9.82
N ARG A 54 13.36 -6.67 9.46
CA ARG A 54 12.47 -5.80 10.24
C ARG A 54 11.04 -6.34 10.30
N ALA A 55 10.54 -6.95 9.22
CA ALA A 55 9.22 -7.57 9.20
C ALA A 55 9.11 -8.78 10.14
N ALA A 56 10.20 -9.52 10.34
CA ALA A 56 10.27 -10.63 11.30
C ALA A 56 10.36 -10.17 12.77
N GLU A 57 10.86 -8.95 13.00
CA GLU A 57 10.91 -8.34 14.34
C GLU A 57 9.55 -7.75 14.78
N LEU A 58 8.63 -7.53 13.84
CA LEU A 58 7.29 -7.04 14.15
C LEU A 58 6.44 -8.10 14.85
N PRO A 59 5.60 -7.72 15.83
CA PRO A 59 4.66 -8.64 16.46
C PRO A 59 3.78 -9.34 15.42
N GLU A 60 3.64 -10.65 15.56
CA GLU A 60 2.77 -11.44 14.70
C GLU A 60 1.33 -10.90 14.76
N THR A 61 0.87 -10.33 13.65
CA THR A 61 -0.51 -9.86 13.49
C THR A 61 -1.25 -10.92 12.67
N PRO A 62 -2.13 -11.73 13.28
CA PRO A 62 -2.68 -12.94 12.66
C PRO A 62 -3.57 -12.69 11.42
N ALA A 63 -3.88 -11.43 11.12
CA ALA A 63 -4.68 -11.04 9.96
C ALA A 63 -3.87 -10.45 8.79
N LEU A 64 -2.56 -10.20 8.99
CA LEU A 64 -1.73 -9.56 7.98
C LEU A 64 -0.90 -10.60 7.22
N ASP A 65 -1.17 -10.74 5.92
CA ASP A 65 -0.35 -11.57 5.03
C ASP A 65 1.14 -11.15 5.09
N PRO A 66 2.09 -12.10 5.08
CA PRO A 66 3.52 -11.81 5.09
C PRO A 66 4.00 -10.80 4.05
N LEU A 67 3.44 -10.81 2.83
CA LEU A 67 3.81 -9.82 1.81
C LEU A 67 3.29 -8.42 2.19
N ALA A 68 2.03 -8.32 2.63
CA ALA A 68 1.49 -7.05 3.12
C ALA A 68 2.30 -6.47 4.29
N ARG A 69 2.78 -7.32 5.21
CA ARG A 69 3.70 -6.91 6.29
C ARG A 69 5.03 -6.38 5.74
N ALA A 70 5.63 -7.08 4.79
CA ALA A 70 6.88 -6.65 4.18
C ALA A 70 6.74 -5.32 3.41
N LEU A 71 5.64 -5.13 2.69
CA LEU A 71 5.36 -3.86 1.98
C LEU A 71 5.12 -2.69 2.95
N MET A 72 4.51 -2.94 4.10
CA MET A 72 4.37 -1.93 5.16
C MET A 72 5.75 -1.48 5.67
N VAL A 73 6.61 -2.44 6.02
CA VAL A 73 7.99 -2.16 6.45
C VAL A 73 8.80 -1.45 5.37
N CYS A 74 8.59 -1.80 4.11
CA CYS A 74 9.18 -1.10 2.98
C CYS A 74 8.75 0.37 2.92
N GLY A 75 7.46 0.65 3.13
CA GLY A 75 6.94 2.02 3.25
C GLY A 75 7.55 2.77 4.43
N ASP A 76 7.67 2.12 5.58
CA ASP A 76 8.29 2.71 6.77
C ASP A 76 9.76 3.04 6.57
N LEU A 77 10.51 2.20 5.85
CA LEU A 77 11.91 2.44 5.51
C LEU A 77 12.06 3.66 4.59
N LEU A 78 11.21 3.76 3.56
CA LEU A 78 11.19 4.94 2.68
C LEU A 78 10.84 6.21 3.47
N ASP A 79 9.85 6.12 4.35
CA ASP A 79 9.43 7.24 5.17
C ASP A 79 10.54 7.62 6.19
N GLU A 80 11.36 6.68 6.67
CA GLU A 80 12.49 6.96 7.59
C GLU A 80 13.54 7.78 6.89
N TRP A 81 13.83 7.36 5.66
CA TRP A 81 14.77 8.05 4.80
C TRP A 81 14.26 9.46 4.46
N LEU A 82 13.03 9.59 3.98
CA LEU A 82 12.42 10.88 3.63
C LEU A 82 12.42 11.84 4.82
N ALA A 83 12.04 11.35 6.00
CA ALA A 83 12.06 12.16 7.22
C ALA A 83 13.46 12.71 7.53
N ARG A 84 14.49 11.88 7.36
CA ARG A 84 15.88 12.28 7.64
C ARG A 84 16.37 13.33 6.64
N VAL A 85 16.15 13.12 5.35
CA VAL A 85 16.74 14.00 4.33
C VAL A 85 15.94 15.29 4.12
N LEU A 86 14.62 15.25 4.33
CA LEU A 86 13.80 16.46 4.31
C LEU A 86 13.69 17.14 5.69
N GLU A 87 14.33 16.60 6.72
CA GLU A 87 14.28 17.08 8.11
C GLU A 87 12.85 17.24 8.63
N LEU A 88 11.99 16.27 8.30
CA LEU A 88 10.57 16.28 8.64
C LEU A 88 10.27 15.42 9.89
N PRO A 89 9.35 15.87 10.76
CA PRO A 89 8.88 15.04 11.86
C PRO A 89 8.04 13.86 11.35
N ARG A 90 8.01 12.77 12.15
CA ARG A 90 7.19 11.59 11.90
C ARG A 90 6.14 11.42 13.00
N PRO A 91 4.85 11.22 12.68
CA PRO A 91 4.24 11.28 11.34
C PRO A 91 3.97 12.72 10.87
N SER A 92 4.05 12.99 9.57
CA SER A 92 3.66 14.29 9.00
C SER A 92 2.99 14.15 7.63
N ARG A 93 2.05 15.06 7.34
CA ARG A 93 1.35 15.11 6.04
C ARG A 93 2.32 15.38 4.87
N GLN A 94 3.35 16.20 5.12
CA GLN A 94 4.40 16.51 4.15
C GLN A 94 5.19 15.26 3.76
N LEU A 95 5.46 14.36 4.71
CA LEU A 95 6.12 13.10 4.43
C LEU A 95 5.26 12.20 3.52
N ALA A 96 3.96 12.12 3.78
CA ALA A 96 3.04 11.39 2.90
C ALA A 96 3.01 11.98 1.48
N ALA A 97 3.07 13.31 1.36
CA ALA A 97 3.19 13.99 0.07
C ALA A 97 4.52 13.70 -0.63
N ALA A 98 5.64 13.70 0.11
CA ALA A 98 6.96 13.38 -0.44
C ALA A 98 7.02 11.95 -0.96
N ARG A 99 6.46 10.98 -0.22
CA ARG A 99 6.35 9.59 -0.67
C ARG A 99 5.46 9.49 -1.91
N ALA A 100 4.32 10.19 -1.94
CA ALA A 100 3.47 10.20 -3.12
C ALA A 100 4.20 10.78 -4.35
N ALA A 101 4.99 11.85 -4.17
CA ALA A 101 5.81 12.44 -5.22
C ALA A 101 6.82 11.43 -5.77
N LEU A 102 7.55 10.72 -4.89
CA LEU A 102 8.45 9.64 -5.30
C LEU A 102 7.74 8.54 -6.09
N LEU A 103 6.65 8.01 -5.55
CA LEU A 103 5.92 6.87 -6.15
C LEU A 103 5.18 7.26 -7.44
N SER A 104 4.84 8.54 -7.60
CA SER A 104 4.23 9.07 -8.83
C SER A 104 5.26 9.36 -9.94
N GLY A 105 6.55 9.19 -9.67
CA GLY A 105 7.62 9.39 -10.65
C GLY A 105 8.05 10.85 -10.85
N VAL A 106 7.73 11.75 -9.91
CA VAL A 106 8.18 13.16 -9.96
C VAL A 106 9.71 13.25 -9.91
N ALA A 107 10.37 12.31 -9.24
CA ALA A 107 11.82 12.17 -9.23
C ALA A 107 12.21 10.75 -9.69
N PRO A 108 12.24 10.46 -11.00
CA PRO A 108 12.43 9.09 -11.49
C PRO A 108 13.82 8.51 -11.20
N ASP A 109 14.83 9.38 -11.07
CA ASP A 109 16.21 8.99 -10.73
C ASP A 109 16.50 9.02 -9.22
N TRP A 110 15.45 9.13 -8.38
CA TRP A 110 15.61 9.14 -6.92
C TRP A 110 16.47 7.99 -6.37
N PRO A 111 16.43 6.73 -6.89
CA PRO A 111 17.26 5.66 -6.35
C PRO A 111 18.74 5.94 -6.61
N LYS A 112 19.08 6.44 -7.80
CA LYS A 112 20.47 6.78 -8.15
C LYS A 112 20.99 7.92 -7.29
N ALA A 113 20.18 8.97 -7.12
CA ALA A 113 20.53 10.11 -6.28
C ALA A 113 20.67 9.70 -4.81
N LEU A 114 19.82 8.79 -4.34
CA LEU A 114 19.85 8.30 -2.97
C LEU A 114 21.10 7.48 -2.65
N PHE A 115 21.43 6.52 -3.50
CA PHE A 115 22.51 5.57 -3.22
C PHE A 115 23.88 6.06 -3.68
N ALA A 116 23.96 7.22 -4.34
CA ALA A 116 25.22 7.89 -4.64
C ALA A 116 25.81 8.60 -3.39
N PRO A 117 27.12 8.88 -3.38
CA PRO A 117 27.69 9.82 -2.41
C PRO A 117 26.94 11.16 -2.43
N PRO A 118 26.83 11.85 -1.28
CA PRO A 118 26.14 13.14 -1.22
C PRO A 118 26.77 14.13 -2.20
N GLY A 119 25.91 14.84 -2.94
CA GLY A 119 26.31 15.79 -3.98
C GLY A 119 25.10 16.31 -4.76
N GLU A 120 25.36 16.93 -5.91
CA GLU A 120 24.36 17.68 -6.69
C GLU A 120 23.10 16.87 -7.06
N ALA A 121 23.24 15.57 -7.33
CA ALA A 121 22.10 14.71 -7.63
C ALA A 121 21.13 14.58 -6.45
N MET A 122 21.65 14.50 -5.23
CA MET A 122 20.84 14.49 -4.01
C MET A 122 20.18 15.86 -3.79
N ASP A 123 20.91 16.96 -4.03
CA ASP A 123 20.36 18.31 -3.87
C ASP A 123 19.20 18.57 -4.84
N HIS A 124 19.34 18.15 -6.11
CA HIS A 124 18.27 18.23 -7.10
C HIS A 124 17.06 17.37 -6.73
N LEU A 125 17.27 16.16 -6.20
CA LEU A 125 16.20 15.32 -5.68
C LEU A 125 15.44 16.04 -4.57
N LEU A 126 16.17 16.65 -3.63
CA LEU A 126 15.56 17.34 -2.50
C LEU A 126 14.80 18.59 -2.90
N ASP A 127 15.34 19.38 -3.83
CA ASP A 127 14.65 20.54 -4.37
C ASP A 127 13.35 20.12 -5.08
N THR A 128 13.41 19.07 -5.90
CA THR A 128 12.25 18.49 -6.57
C THR A 128 11.18 18.03 -5.58
N LEU A 129 11.58 17.32 -4.52
CA LEU A 129 10.66 16.86 -3.47
C LEU A 129 10.08 18.03 -2.67
N ARG A 130 10.88 19.06 -2.36
CA ARG A 130 10.42 20.28 -1.66
C ARG A 130 9.37 21.03 -2.47
N VAL A 131 9.55 21.15 -3.78
CA VAL A 131 8.53 21.70 -4.68
C VAL A 131 7.27 20.84 -4.67
N ALA A 132 7.42 19.51 -4.70
CA ALA A 132 6.27 18.60 -4.73
C ALA A 132 5.45 18.58 -3.42
N ILE A 133 6.08 18.81 -2.27
CA ILE A 133 5.36 18.91 -0.97
C ILE A 133 4.79 20.29 -0.69
N ALA A 134 5.09 21.28 -1.53
CA ALA A 134 4.58 22.63 -1.36
C ALA A 134 3.05 22.64 -1.31
N GLU A 135 2.49 23.49 -0.45
CA GLU A 135 1.04 23.56 -0.28
C GLU A 135 0.38 24.04 -1.59
N PRO A 136 -0.63 23.29 -2.12
CA PRO A 136 -1.27 23.67 -3.36
C PRO A 136 -1.93 25.04 -3.19
N THR A 137 -1.53 25.97 -4.06
CA THR A 137 -2.10 27.32 -4.13
C THR A 137 -2.78 27.47 -5.49
N PRO A 138 -4.10 27.74 -5.56
CA PRO A 138 -5.03 28.04 -4.45
C PRO A 138 -5.37 26.82 -3.59
N PRO A 139 -5.84 27.03 -2.33
CA PRO A 139 -6.24 25.95 -1.45
C PRO A 139 -7.29 25.07 -2.13
N PRO A 140 -7.28 23.75 -1.86
CA PRO A 140 -8.20 22.81 -2.51
C PRO A 140 -9.64 23.23 -2.25
N ILE A 141 -10.32 23.64 -3.32
CA ILE A 141 -11.74 23.96 -3.27
C ILE A 141 -12.46 22.61 -3.13
N ALA A 142 -13.21 22.45 -2.04
CA ALA A 142 -14.06 21.27 -1.88
C ALA A 142 -14.98 21.18 -3.11
N SER A 143 -14.75 20.17 -3.95
CA SER A 143 -15.69 19.90 -5.03
C SER A 143 -17.03 19.59 -4.40
N ALA A 144 -18.04 20.39 -4.71
CA ALA A 144 -19.43 20.07 -4.40
C ALA A 144 -19.83 18.86 -5.26
N MET A 145 -19.33 17.69 -4.89
CA MET A 145 -19.72 16.46 -5.56
C MET A 145 -21.18 16.23 -5.16
N PRO A 146 -22.14 16.22 -6.11
CA PRO A 146 -23.50 15.87 -5.77
C PRO A 146 -23.45 14.48 -5.13
N THR A 147 -24.00 14.34 -3.94
CA THR A 147 -24.12 13.07 -3.24
C THR A 147 -25.11 12.21 -4.01
N GLN A 148 -24.67 11.66 -5.14
CA GLN A 148 -25.45 10.74 -5.94
C GLN A 148 -25.53 9.47 -5.11
N ARG A 149 -26.64 9.30 -4.38
CA ARG A 149 -26.93 8.03 -3.70
C ARG A 149 -26.80 6.96 -4.76
N ILE A 150 -25.80 6.10 -4.62
CA ILE A 150 -25.68 4.87 -5.38
C ILE A 150 -27.00 4.14 -5.15
N ARG A 151 -27.93 4.22 -6.11
CA ARG A 151 -29.14 3.42 -6.09
C ARG A 151 -28.65 2.01 -6.33
N SER A 152 -28.52 1.25 -5.25
CA SER A 152 -28.33 -0.19 -5.32
C SER A 152 -29.42 -0.73 -6.24
N PHE A 153 -29.01 -1.17 -7.43
CA PHE A 153 -29.86 -1.95 -8.30
C PHE A 153 -30.17 -3.24 -7.55
N SER A 154 -31.28 -3.25 -6.82
CA SER A 154 -31.75 -4.44 -6.13
C SER A 154 -32.29 -5.40 -7.19
N LEU A 155 -31.41 -6.26 -7.70
CA LEU A 155 -31.74 -7.41 -8.55
C LEU A 155 -32.81 -8.30 -7.87
N LEU A 156 -32.83 -8.31 -6.53
CA LEU A 156 -33.85 -8.95 -5.71
C LEU A 156 -35.24 -8.32 -5.88
N GLY A 157 -35.34 -7.01 -6.14
CA GLY A 157 -36.60 -6.32 -6.41
C GLY A 157 -37.24 -6.78 -7.72
N LEU A 158 -36.44 -6.92 -8.78
CA LEU A 158 -36.88 -7.45 -10.08
C LEU A 158 -37.32 -8.91 -9.98
N LEU A 159 -36.55 -9.73 -9.24
CA LEU A 159 -36.92 -11.12 -8.97
C LEU A 159 -38.23 -11.22 -8.20
N ARG A 160 -38.48 -10.36 -7.20
CA ARG A 160 -39.73 -10.37 -6.41
C ARG A 160 -40.96 -9.99 -7.22
N VAL A 161 -40.83 -9.06 -8.17
CA VAL A 161 -41.91 -8.67 -9.09
C VAL A 161 -42.21 -9.78 -10.08
N LEU A 162 -41.18 -10.43 -10.63
CA LEU A 162 -41.33 -11.59 -11.52
C LEU A 162 -41.94 -12.79 -10.78
N TRP A 163 -41.55 -13.04 -9.54
CA TRP A 163 -42.08 -14.14 -8.74
C TRP A 163 -43.56 -13.93 -8.39
N ARG A 164 -43.97 -12.70 -8.04
CA ARG A 164 -45.39 -12.36 -7.83
C ARG A 164 -46.22 -12.49 -9.10
N LYS A 165 -45.67 -12.18 -10.28
CA LYS A 165 -46.38 -12.36 -11.56
C LYS A 165 -46.54 -13.82 -11.95
N LEU A 166 -45.61 -14.70 -11.56
CA LEU A 166 -45.63 -16.11 -11.94
C LEU A 166 -46.40 -17.00 -10.95
N PHE A 167 -46.52 -16.58 -9.68
CA PHE A 167 -47.10 -17.39 -8.61
C PHE A 167 -48.18 -16.68 -7.77
N GLY A 168 -48.54 -15.44 -8.09
CA GLY A 168 -49.60 -14.69 -7.40
C GLY A 168 -50.88 -14.62 -8.24
N GLY A 169 -51.65 -15.70 -8.23
CA GLY A 169 -53.08 -15.72 -8.55
C GLY A 169 -53.89 -15.74 -7.26
#